data_AF-A0A7W9H2D1-F1
#
_entry.id   AF-A0A7W9H2D1-F1
#
_cell.length_a   1.000
_cell.length_b   1.000
_cell.length_c   1.000
_cell.angle_alpha   90.00
_cell.angle_beta   90.00
_cell.angle_gamma   90.00
#
_symmetry.space_group_name_H-M   'P 1'
#
loop_
_entity.id
_entity.type
_entity.pdbx_description
1 polymer ?
#
loop_
_entity_poly.entity_id
_entity_poly.type
_entity_poly.pdbx_seq_one_letter_code
_entity_poly.pdbx_strand_id
1 'polypeptide(L)'
;MTACAIEPSAGHEDDGVAPAGCTLTADGAYAARLASAGDSWFPERWTLDGPEPYAVPLPRNQPEEPGTEVQPMGDGRVLIHRLVAGRHAFSLLYPTGPGTGELPLGVVECPDDTARLRLLPPAPGGRRAYALAVGPRSTTVWLVAGGAFGPERLAELPGRCSGGVWLDRTGRLLALDREAGGRTKAVVVDLERGGEVSPLLQIAADSDDRLLLADHDSGLLLIRSDAPSPGQDRLGWGVLGSTLPVRFPECLRLRDCAVTPFAIQPGQILAPESCAVALRVDGPRGRWVGVWRPSERRVHHLPAPEGWLAGAGLWTPEGVLRLPYATEAEPCGVAQVSPPAAVASEPGAMPPPPGPGQSPDARAAGAPPATGHPPQPAPPARAHPAQPTPPAPGHPLEPAPPAPECSAPEHSGYHPQHPVQPAPPADPTHPPTPSAPRPVPLQQAPLGRLVTN
;
A
#
# COMPACT_ATOMS: atom_id res chain seq x y z
N MET A 1 31.34 44.33 -8.76
CA MET A 1 30.84 43.69 -7.53
C MET A 1 29.34 43.88 -7.46
N THR A 2 28.57 42.87 -7.91
CA THR A 2 27.26 42.55 -7.34
C THR A 2 27.00 41.08 -7.69
N ALA A 3 26.89 40.26 -6.65
CA ALA A 3 26.47 38.88 -6.74
C ALA A 3 24.95 38.83 -6.91
N CYS A 4 24.44 37.95 -7.76
CA CYS A 4 23.05 37.52 -7.72
C CYS A 4 23.03 36.02 -7.47
N ALA A 5 22.54 35.68 -6.28
CA ALA A 5 22.24 34.34 -5.82
C ALA A 5 21.09 33.72 -6.63
N ILE A 6 21.17 32.41 -6.86
CA ILE A 6 20.03 31.59 -7.26
C ILE A 6 19.78 30.67 -6.07
N GLU A 7 18.70 30.94 -5.34
CA GLU A 7 18.16 30.07 -4.30
C GLU A 7 17.62 28.78 -4.94
N PRO A 8 17.78 27.60 -4.31
CA PRO A 8 17.25 26.36 -4.85
C PRO A 8 15.78 26.22 -4.46
N SER A 9 14.88 26.35 -5.43
CA SER A 9 13.49 25.91 -5.24
C SER A 9 13.45 24.39 -5.16
N ALA A 10 12.94 23.90 -4.02
CA ALA A 10 12.60 22.51 -3.80
C ALA A 10 11.47 22.10 -4.75
N GLY A 11 11.83 21.37 -5.81
CA GLY A 11 10.96 20.43 -6.48
C GLY A 11 11.67 19.10 -6.42
N HIS A 12 11.25 18.19 -5.52
CA HIS A 12 11.48 16.77 -5.79
C HIS A 12 10.44 16.42 -6.85
N GLU A 13 10.78 16.85 -8.06
CA GLU A 13 10.18 16.37 -9.29
C GLU A 13 10.28 14.84 -9.26
N ASP A 14 9.28 14.24 -9.86
CA ASP A 14 9.32 12.89 -10.40
C ASP A 14 10.53 12.82 -11.34
N ASP A 15 11.72 12.70 -10.76
CA ASP A 15 12.99 12.86 -11.43
C ASP A 15 13.15 11.62 -12.32
N GLY A 16 12.93 11.86 -13.61
CA GLY A 16 12.87 10.86 -14.64
C GLY A 16 14.11 9.96 -14.65
N VAL A 17 13.85 8.71 -15.07
CA VAL A 17 14.79 7.59 -15.26
C VAL A 17 14.97 6.72 -14.00
N ALA A 18 13.97 5.88 -13.75
CA ALA A 18 14.23 4.47 -13.44
C ALA A 18 13.49 3.58 -14.46
N PRO A 19 14.09 3.29 -15.64
CA PRO A 19 13.53 2.32 -16.55
C PRO A 19 13.70 0.93 -15.92
N ALA A 20 12.66 0.09 -16.05
CA ALA A 20 12.68 -1.34 -15.75
C ALA A 20 12.79 -1.78 -14.27
N GLY A 21 11.84 -1.36 -13.44
CA GLY A 21 11.52 -2.13 -12.24
C GLY A 21 10.95 -3.52 -12.62
N CYS A 22 11.17 -4.51 -11.74
CA CYS A 22 10.46 -5.78 -11.80
C CYS A 22 9.24 -5.70 -10.89
N THR A 23 8.05 -5.81 -11.48
CA THR A 23 6.78 -5.77 -10.75
C THR A 23 6.30 -7.19 -10.53
N LEU A 24 5.93 -7.56 -9.30
CA LEU A 24 5.41 -8.87 -8.95
C LEU A 24 3.89 -8.82 -8.76
N THR A 25 3.18 -9.91 -9.09
CA THR A 25 1.81 -10.12 -8.61
C THR A 25 1.78 -10.21 -7.08
N ALA A 26 0.63 -9.94 -6.47
CA ALA A 26 0.50 -9.92 -5.01
C ALA A 26 0.78 -11.29 -4.35
N ASP A 27 0.50 -12.38 -5.04
CA ASP A 27 0.86 -13.75 -4.62
C ASP A 27 2.32 -14.12 -4.94
N GLY A 28 3.03 -13.27 -5.69
CA GLY A 28 4.39 -13.47 -6.15
C GLY A 28 4.57 -14.61 -7.14
N ALA A 29 3.50 -15.12 -7.75
CA ALA A 29 3.58 -16.19 -8.74
C ALA A 29 4.19 -15.69 -10.06
N TYR A 30 3.89 -14.47 -10.46
CA TYR A 30 4.37 -13.88 -11.70
C TYR A 30 5.08 -12.56 -11.45
N ALA A 31 6.02 -12.23 -12.33
CA ALA A 31 6.57 -10.89 -12.43
C ALA A 31 6.69 -10.44 -13.89
N ALA A 32 6.73 -9.13 -14.11
CA ALA A 32 7.02 -8.56 -15.41
C ALA A 32 8.03 -7.43 -15.28
N ARG A 33 8.87 -7.28 -16.31
CA ARG A 33 9.81 -6.17 -16.43
C ARG A 33 10.07 -5.85 -17.90
N LEU A 34 10.62 -4.67 -18.17
CA LEU A 34 11.25 -4.40 -19.46
C LEU A 34 12.72 -4.80 -19.35
N ALA A 35 13.19 -5.72 -20.18
CA ALA A 35 14.60 -6.05 -20.27
C ALA A 35 15.25 -5.31 -21.44
N SER A 36 16.55 -5.06 -21.31
CA SER A 36 17.35 -4.45 -22.36
C SER A 36 18.15 -5.53 -23.10
N ALA A 37 18.12 -5.47 -24.43
CA ALA A 37 19.05 -6.16 -25.31
C ALA A 37 19.72 -5.11 -26.20
N GLY A 38 20.93 -4.70 -25.83
CA GLY A 38 21.59 -3.53 -26.44
C GLY A 38 20.78 -2.26 -26.17
N ASP A 39 20.55 -1.45 -27.20
CA ASP A 39 19.79 -0.20 -27.09
C ASP A 39 18.26 -0.39 -27.16
N SER A 40 17.79 -1.64 -27.19
CA SER A 40 16.38 -1.99 -27.35
C SER A 40 15.78 -2.56 -26.07
N TRP A 41 14.55 -2.19 -25.76
CA TRP A 41 13.78 -2.75 -24.65
C TRP A 41 12.74 -3.75 -25.15
N PHE A 42 12.51 -4.81 -24.40
CA PHE A 42 11.45 -5.78 -24.66
C PHE A 42 10.81 -6.27 -23.35
N PRO A 43 9.51 -6.61 -23.34
CA PRO A 43 8.86 -7.14 -22.16
C PRO A 43 9.35 -8.55 -21.84
N GLU A 44 9.55 -8.84 -20.56
CA GLU A 44 9.78 -10.19 -20.05
C GLU A 44 8.70 -10.57 -19.06
N ARG A 45 8.24 -11.81 -19.17
CA ARG A 45 7.38 -12.44 -18.17
C ARG A 45 8.17 -13.45 -17.36
N TRP A 46 8.08 -13.36 -16.05
CA TRP A 46 8.72 -14.27 -15.12
C TRP A 46 7.66 -15.13 -14.42
N THR A 47 7.95 -16.42 -14.24
CA THR A 47 7.16 -17.34 -13.40
C THR A 47 8.04 -17.77 -12.24
N LEU A 48 7.55 -17.55 -11.01
CA LEU A 48 8.37 -17.56 -9.80
C LEU A 48 7.85 -18.53 -8.73
N ASP A 49 6.64 -19.04 -8.85
CA ASP A 49 6.03 -20.01 -7.91
C ASP A 49 6.47 -21.46 -8.13
N GLY A 50 7.13 -21.76 -9.25
CA GLY A 50 7.70 -23.07 -9.54
C GLY A 50 8.99 -23.37 -8.76
N PRO A 51 9.42 -24.65 -8.74
CA PRO A 51 10.70 -25.05 -8.14
C PRO A 51 11.90 -24.43 -8.85
N GLU A 52 11.77 -24.15 -10.15
CA GLU A 52 12.77 -23.49 -10.99
C GLU A 52 12.13 -22.23 -11.58
N PRO A 53 12.48 -21.03 -11.10
CA PRO A 53 12.05 -19.77 -11.71
C PRO A 53 12.53 -19.69 -13.16
N TYR A 54 11.69 -19.12 -14.02
CA TYR A 54 12.08 -18.91 -15.43
C TYR A 54 11.45 -17.65 -16.00
N ALA A 55 12.16 -17.06 -16.97
CA ALA A 55 11.72 -15.92 -17.74
C ALA A 55 11.40 -16.33 -19.18
N VAL A 56 10.36 -15.74 -19.74
CA VAL A 56 10.00 -15.83 -21.15
C VAL A 56 10.08 -14.43 -21.74
N PRO A 57 10.99 -14.16 -22.70
CA PRO A 57 11.00 -12.90 -23.41
C PRO A 57 9.74 -12.81 -24.28
N LEU A 58 9.13 -11.64 -24.34
CA LEU A 58 7.94 -11.36 -25.14
C LEU A 58 8.25 -10.32 -26.23
N PRO A 59 9.25 -10.57 -27.11
CA PRO A 59 9.61 -9.62 -28.15
C PRO A 59 8.47 -9.49 -29.17
N ARG A 60 8.34 -8.29 -29.72
CA ARG A 60 7.52 -8.01 -30.89
C ARG A 60 8.43 -7.71 -32.08
N ASN A 61 7.82 -7.37 -33.21
CA ASN A 61 8.55 -7.02 -34.43
C ASN A 61 9.33 -5.70 -34.31
N GLN A 62 9.16 -4.96 -33.22
CA GLN A 62 9.86 -3.72 -32.90
C GLN A 62 10.24 -3.68 -31.42
N PRO A 63 11.32 -2.97 -31.05
CA PRO A 63 11.62 -2.60 -29.67
C PRO A 63 10.52 -1.77 -29.02
N GLU A 64 10.50 -1.77 -27.70
CA GLU A 64 9.65 -0.90 -26.90
C GLU A 64 10.30 0.48 -26.69
N GLU A 65 9.48 1.52 -26.80
CA GLU A 65 9.92 2.91 -26.66
C GLU A 65 10.09 3.31 -25.18
N PRO A 66 10.93 4.32 -24.89
CA PRO A 66 11.00 4.92 -23.56
C PRO A 66 9.62 5.37 -23.06
N GLY A 67 9.30 5.08 -21.79
CA GLY A 67 7.99 5.38 -21.20
C GLY A 67 6.95 4.25 -21.36
N THR A 68 7.32 3.12 -21.97
CA THR A 68 6.52 1.88 -21.89
C THR A 68 6.48 1.38 -20.44
N GLU A 69 5.30 0.94 -19.99
CA GLU A 69 5.12 0.31 -18.69
C GLU A 69 4.61 -1.12 -18.86
N VAL A 70 5.04 -2.03 -17.97
CA VAL A 70 4.59 -3.43 -17.96
C VAL A 70 4.17 -3.87 -16.56
N GLN A 71 3.14 -4.71 -16.50
CA GLN A 71 2.60 -5.25 -15.26
C GLN A 71 2.17 -6.72 -15.45
N PRO A 72 2.55 -7.64 -14.54
CA PRO A 72 2.07 -9.01 -14.62
C PRO A 72 0.59 -9.10 -14.25
N MET A 73 -0.13 -10.02 -14.90
CA MET A 73 -1.48 -10.45 -14.53
C MET A 73 -1.41 -11.80 -13.82
N GLY A 74 -2.37 -12.08 -12.94
CA GLY A 74 -2.42 -13.34 -12.17
C GLY A 74 -2.66 -14.60 -13.00
N ASP A 75 -3.02 -14.45 -14.28
CA ASP A 75 -3.14 -15.55 -15.23
C ASP A 75 -1.86 -15.79 -16.04
N GLY A 76 -0.76 -15.10 -15.69
CA GLY A 76 0.52 -15.21 -16.37
C GLY A 76 0.58 -14.48 -17.71
N ARG A 77 -0.33 -13.55 -18.01
CA ARG A 77 -0.15 -12.57 -19.09
C ARG A 77 0.57 -11.32 -18.59
N VAL A 78 1.06 -10.50 -19.51
CA VAL A 78 1.69 -9.20 -19.19
C VAL A 78 0.86 -8.08 -19.81
N LEU A 79 0.32 -7.20 -18.97
CA LEU A 79 -0.22 -5.92 -19.44
C LEU A 79 0.94 -5.04 -19.87
N ILE A 80 0.83 -4.47 -21.08
CA ILE A 80 1.71 -3.43 -21.58
C ILE A 80 0.93 -2.16 -21.84
N HIS A 81 1.47 -1.03 -21.37
CA HIS A 81 1.00 0.31 -21.65
C HIS A 81 2.02 1.03 -22.53
N ARG A 82 1.57 1.57 -23.65
CA ARG A 82 2.39 2.34 -24.61
C ARG A 82 1.78 3.71 -24.86
N LEU A 83 2.63 4.71 -25.12
CA LEU A 83 2.20 6.00 -25.64
C LEU A 83 2.38 6.01 -27.17
N VAL A 84 1.27 5.97 -27.92
CA VAL A 84 1.27 5.91 -29.38
C VAL A 84 0.55 7.14 -29.94
N ALA A 85 1.28 7.99 -30.65
CA ALA A 85 0.75 9.23 -31.23
C ALA A 85 -0.06 10.08 -30.23
N GLY A 86 0.44 10.22 -28.99
CA GLY A 86 -0.21 10.98 -27.92
C GLY A 86 -1.34 10.26 -27.20
N ARG A 87 -1.60 8.98 -27.50
CA ARG A 87 -2.66 8.18 -26.87
C ARG A 87 -2.12 7.02 -26.06
N HIS A 88 -2.76 6.70 -24.95
CA HIS A 88 -2.32 5.62 -24.06
C HIS A 88 -2.98 4.30 -24.47
N ALA A 89 -2.23 3.44 -25.16
CA ALA A 89 -2.70 2.15 -25.64
C ALA A 89 -2.36 1.02 -24.67
N PHE A 90 -3.29 0.10 -24.47
CA PHE A 90 -3.13 -1.05 -23.59
C PHE A 90 -3.33 -2.36 -24.34
N SER A 91 -2.46 -3.34 -24.08
CA SER A 91 -2.56 -4.70 -24.62
C SER A 91 -2.15 -5.74 -23.59
N LEU A 92 -2.66 -6.97 -23.73
CA LEU A 92 -2.14 -8.14 -23.03
C LEU A 92 -1.20 -8.93 -23.93
N LEU A 93 0.01 -9.14 -23.46
CA LEU A 93 1.02 -9.98 -24.09
C LEU A 93 1.00 -11.37 -23.47
N TYR A 94 1.17 -12.38 -24.31
CA TYR A 94 1.24 -13.78 -23.88
C TYR A 94 2.16 -14.60 -24.80
N PRO A 95 2.85 -15.62 -24.28
CA PRO A 95 3.66 -16.51 -25.12
C PRO A 95 2.80 -17.25 -26.15
N THR A 96 3.24 -17.28 -27.40
CA THR A 96 2.61 -18.08 -28.48
C THR A 96 3.67 -18.78 -29.33
N GLY A 97 4.00 -20.03 -28.97
CA GLY A 97 5.05 -20.77 -29.67
C GLY A 97 6.38 -20.00 -29.65
N PRO A 98 7.03 -19.76 -30.80
CA PRO A 98 8.29 -18.99 -30.86
C PRO A 98 8.10 -17.47 -30.77
N GLY A 99 6.87 -16.96 -30.69
CA GLY A 99 6.57 -15.53 -30.72
C GLY A 99 5.67 -15.06 -29.58
N THR A 100 5.23 -13.81 -29.70
CA THR A 100 4.41 -13.13 -28.70
C THR A 100 3.03 -12.82 -29.27
N GLY A 101 1.99 -13.37 -28.67
CA GLY A 101 0.61 -12.99 -28.90
C GLY A 101 0.33 -11.64 -28.23
N GLU A 102 -0.47 -10.80 -28.89
CA GLU A 102 -0.91 -9.51 -28.38
C GLU A 102 -2.42 -9.40 -28.52
N LEU A 103 -3.10 -9.10 -27.42
CA LEU A 103 -4.52 -8.83 -27.37
C LEU A 103 -4.72 -7.34 -27.02
N PRO A 104 -5.08 -6.48 -27.98
CA PRO A 104 -5.40 -5.08 -27.70
C PRO A 104 -6.61 -4.98 -26.77
N LEU A 105 -6.51 -4.17 -25.73
CA LEU A 105 -7.60 -3.89 -24.79
C LEU A 105 -8.32 -2.58 -25.11
N GLY A 106 -7.60 -1.61 -25.67
CA GLY A 106 -8.15 -0.31 -26.04
C GLY A 106 -7.18 0.84 -25.78
N VAL A 107 -7.70 2.06 -25.91
CA VAL A 107 -6.92 3.28 -25.84
C VAL A 107 -7.61 4.28 -24.92
N VAL A 108 -6.83 4.99 -24.11
CA VAL A 108 -7.28 6.14 -23.33
C VAL A 108 -6.69 7.42 -23.95
N GLU A 109 -7.58 8.36 -24.25
CA GLU A 109 -7.19 9.72 -24.62
C GLU A 109 -7.27 10.61 -23.38
N CYS A 110 -6.14 11.21 -23.02
CA CYS A 110 -6.11 12.22 -21.97
C CYS A 110 -6.48 13.57 -22.59
N PRO A 111 -7.52 14.26 -22.12
CA PRO A 111 -7.98 15.52 -22.72
C PRO A 111 -7.03 16.71 -22.53
N ASP A 112 -6.01 16.55 -21.69
CA ASP A 112 -5.00 17.55 -21.40
C ASP A 112 -3.63 17.01 -21.81
N ASP A 113 -2.93 17.70 -22.72
CA ASP A 113 -1.62 17.31 -23.23
C ASP A 113 -0.54 17.23 -22.12
N THR A 114 -0.81 17.84 -20.96
CA THR A 114 0.05 17.76 -19.76
C THR A 114 -0.30 16.59 -18.85
N ALA A 115 -1.46 15.97 -19.02
CA ALA A 115 -1.85 14.84 -18.19
C ALA A 115 -0.88 13.68 -18.39
N ARG A 116 -0.45 13.08 -17.28
CA ARG A 116 0.42 11.91 -17.27
C ARG A 116 -0.38 10.72 -16.81
N LEU A 117 -0.40 9.66 -17.63
CA LEU A 117 -0.99 8.38 -17.26
C LEU A 117 0.12 7.43 -16.82
N ARG A 118 -0.10 6.75 -15.70
CA ARG A 118 0.76 5.66 -15.20
C ARG A 118 -0.06 4.49 -14.67
N LEU A 119 0.51 3.29 -14.67
CA LEU A 119 -0.11 2.13 -14.04
C LEU A 119 -0.06 2.24 -12.50
N LEU A 120 -1.12 1.75 -11.85
CA LEU A 120 -1.13 1.49 -10.41
C LEU A 120 -0.48 0.12 -10.13
N PRO A 121 0.02 -0.14 -8.90
CA PRO A 121 0.54 -1.45 -8.54
C PRO A 121 -0.48 -2.58 -8.78
N PRO A 122 -0.02 -3.82 -9.01
CA PRO A 122 -0.90 -4.94 -9.31
C PRO A 122 -2.01 -5.08 -8.27
N ALA A 123 -3.26 -5.22 -8.74
CA ALA A 123 -4.37 -5.42 -7.83
C ALA A 123 -4.23 -6.76 -7.10
N PRO A 124 -4.61 -6.86 -5.80
CA PRO A 124 -4.40 -8.07 -5.02
C PRO A 124 -5.03 -9.33 -5.62
N GLY A 125 -6.17 -9.18 -6.31
CA GLY A 125 -6.83 -10.29 -7.01
C GLY A 125 -6.21 -10.69 -8.36
N GLY A 126 -5.19 -9.99 -8.86
CA GLY A 126 -4.43 -10.31 -10.08
C GLY A 126 -5.20 -10.25 -11.42
N ARG A 127 -6.52 -10.08 -11.39
CA ARG A 127 -7.40 -10.13 -12.57
C ARG A 127 -7.70 -8.78 -13.19
N ARG A 128 -7.43 -7.70 -12.46
CA ARG A 128 -7.72 -6.32 -12.86
C ARG A 128 -6.45 -5.50 -12.79
N ALA A 129 -6.33 -4.54 -13.70
CA ALA A 129 -5.25 -3.56 -13.70
C ALA A 129 -5.84 -2.17 -13.80
N TYR A 130 -5.23 -1.22 -13.09
CA TYR A 130 -5.73 0.13 -12.96
C TYR A 130 -4.65 1.14 -13.34
N ALA A 131 -5.07 2.32 -13.75
CA ALA A 131 -4.18 3.43 -14.07
C ALA A 131 -4.71 4.75 -13.51
N LEU A 132 -3.80 5.69 -13.26
CA LEU A 132 -4.15 7.08 -12.95
C LEU A 132 -3.77 7.96 -14.11
N ALA A 133 -4.72 8.75 -14.61
CA ALA A 133 -4.44 9.90 -15.48
C ALA A 133 -4.47 11.17 -14.64
N VAL A 134 -3.29 11.72 -14.34
CA VAL A 134 -3.13 12.89 -13.46
C VAL A 134 -3.08 14.15 -14.32
N GLY A 135 -4.16 14.92 -14.30
CA GLY A 135 -4.22 16.26 -14.89
C GLY A 135 -3.80 17.35 -13.90
N PRO A 136 -3.84 18.62 -14.30
CA PRO A 136 -3.43 19.74 -13.44
C PRO A 136 -4.40 20.01 -12.28
N ARG A 137 -5.67 19.64 -12.42
CA ARG A 137 -6.74 19.93 -11.43
C ARG A 137 -7.55 18.72 -10.99
N SER A 138 -7.49 17.62 -11.72
CA SER A 138 -8.17 16.38 -11.37
C SER A 138 -7.31 15.17 -11.74
N THR A 139 -7.58 14.06 -11.07
CA THR A 139 -6.99 12.76 -11.38
C THR A 139 -8.10 11.79 -11.72
N THR A 140 -8.00 11.13 -12.86
CA THR A 140 -8.96 10.12 -13.28
C THR A 140 -8.43 8.73 -12.98
N VAL A 141 -9.23 7.88 -12.35
CA VAL A 141 -8.94 6.46 -12.11
C VAL A 141 -9.57 5.63 -13.22
N TRP A 142 -8.74 4.81 -13.88
CA TRP A 142 -9.15 3.92 -14.96
C TRP A 142 -8.99 2.45 -14.57
N LEU A 143 -9.95 1.61 -14.95
CA LEU A 143 -9.78 0.17 -15.07
C LEU A 143 -9.29 -0.11 -16.49
N VAL A 144 -8.04 -0.51 -16.65
CA VAL A 144 -7.41 -0.67 -17.99
C VAL A 144 -7.35 -2.13 -18.46
N ALA A 145 -7.50 -3.09 -17.54
CA ALA A 145 -7.67 -4.51 -17.87
C ALA A 145 -8.62 -5.20 -16.88
N GLY A 146 -9.35 -6.21 -17.35
CA GLY A 146 -10.32 -6.97 -16.55
C GLY A 146 -11.73 -6.37 -16.48
N GLY A 147 -11.99 -5.32 -17.26
CA GLY A 147 -13.34 -4.75 -17.52
C GLY A 147 -14.08 -5.49 -18.63
N ALA A 148 -15.28 -5.02 -18.96
CA ALA A 148 -16.16 -5.63 -19.95
C ALA A 148 -15.82 -5.21 -21.40
N PHE A 149 -15.43 -3.95 -21.62
CA PHE A 149 -15.29 -3.38 -22.97
C PHE A 149 -14.03 -2.52 -23.18
N GLY A 150 -12.92 -2.90 -22.56
CA GLY A 150 -11.65 -2.17 -22.64
C GLY A 150 -11.45 -1.21 -21.47
N PRO A 151 -10.67 -0.13 -21.63
CA PRO A 151 -10.45 0.85 -20.57
C PRO A 151 -11.74 1.57 -20.14
N GLU A 152 -12.06 1.50 -18.85
CA GLU A 152 -13.26 2.08 -18.24
C GLU A 152 -12.89 3.16 -17.22
N ARG A 153 -13.50 4.34 -17.32
CA ARG A 153 -13.31 5.40 -16.32
C ARG A 153 -14.16 5.10 -15.09
N LEU A 154 -13.51 4.88 -13.95
CA LEU A 154 -14.18 4.52 -12.70
C LEU A 154 -14.51 5.73 -11.82
N ALA A 155 -13.60 6.69 -11.74
CA ALA A 155 -13.75 7.85 -10.87
C ALA A 155 -12.95 9.05 -11.39
N GLU A 156 -13.41 10.24 -11.07
CA GLU A 156 -12.65 11.48 -11.22
C GLU A 156 -12.50 12.15 -9.86
N LEU A 157 -11.26 12.36 -9.45
CA LEU A 157 -10.89 12.86 -8.14
C LEU A 157 -10.41 14.31 -8.26
N PRO A 158 -10.82 15.20 -7.35
CA PRO A 158 -10.29 16.56 -7.33
C PRO A 158 -8.81 16.56 -6.92
N GLY A 159 -8.02 17.42 -7.55
CA GLY A 159 -6.59 17.57 -7.27
C GLY A 159 -5.71 16.53 -7.97
N ARG A 160 -4.40 16.70 -7.79
CA ARG A 160 -3.38 15.78 -8.31
C ARG A 160 -3.19 14.65 -7.30
N CYS A 161 -3.25 13.41 -7.76
CA CYS A 161 -3.05 12.23 -6.92
C CYS A 161 -1.81 11.44 -7.36
N SER A 162 -1.08 10.95 -6.38
CA SER A 162 0.10 10.09 -6.54
C SER A 162 -0.02 8.85 -5.63
N GLY A 163 1.04 8.04 -5.53
CA GLY A 163 1.03 6.82 -4.73
C GLY A 163 0.23 5.69 -5.36
N GLY A 164 -0.67 5.06 -4.59
CA GLY A 164 -1.44 3.90 -5.03
C GLY A 164 -1.11 2.68 -4.18
N VAL A 165 -1.86 2.50 -3.11
CA VAL A 165 -1.71 1.37 -2.19
C VAL A 165 -3.07 0.71 -1.98
N TRP A 166 -3.16 -0.59 -2.23
CA TRP A 166 -4.38 -1.35 -2.00
C TRP A 166 -4.56 -1.64 -0.51
N LEU A 167 -5.75 -1.34 0.03
CA LEU A 167 -6.06 -1.50 1.46
C LEU A 167 -6.87 -2.77 1.75
N ASP A 168 -7.37 -3.46 0.73
CA ASP A 168 -8.13 -4.70 0.87
C ASP A 168 -7.75 -5.74 -0.19
N ARG A 169 -8.16 -7.00 0.05
CA ARG A 169 -7.94 -8.13 -0.86
C ARG A 169 -8.76 -8.06 -2.14
N THR A 170 -9.88 -7.35 -2.11
CA THR A 170 -10.84 -7.29 -3.22
C THR A 170 -10.41 -6.33 -4.32
N GLY A 171 -9.45 -5.45 -4.05
CA GLY A 171 -9.06 -4.35 -4.94
C GLY A 171 -10.13 -3.26 -5.02
N ARG A 172 -10.86 -3.02 -3.92
CA ARG A 172 -11.92 -2.00 -3.84
C ARG A 172 -11.40 -0.71 -3.24
N LEU A 173 -10.74 -0.78 -2.09
CA LEU A 173 -10.22 0.36 -1.36
C LEU A 173 -8.80 0.68 -1.81
N LEU A 174 -8.64 1.83 -2.47
CA LEU A 174 -7.38 2.33 -2.97
C LEU A 174 -6.96 3.59 -2.20
N ALA A 175 -5.80 3.56 -1.57
CA ALA A 175 -5.20 4.74 -0.98
C ALA A 175 -4.38 5.52 -2.02
N LEU A 176 -4.60 6.83 -2.08
CA LEU A 176 -3.88 7.76 -2.94
C LEU A 176 -3.37 8.96 -2.13
N ASP A 177 -2.23 9.50 -2.53
CA ASP A 177 -1.66 10.70 -1.95
C ASP A 177 -2.14 11.91 -2.75
N ARG A 178 -3.08 12.68 -2.21
CA ARG A 178 -3.73 13.80 -2.89
C ARG A 178 -3.12 15.14 -2.50
N GLU A 179 -2.73 15.92 -3.49
CA GLU A 179 -2.31 17.31 -3.34
C GLU A 179 -3.54 18.23 -3.24
N ALA A 180 -3.64 18.98 -2.14
CA ALA A 180 -4.65 19.99 -1.91
C ALA A 180 -4.07 21.13 -1.05
N GLY A 181 -4.25 22.39 -1.48
CA GLY A 181 -3.79 23.55 -0.72
C GLY A 181 -2.28 23.62 -0.51
N GLY A 182 -1.49 23.07 -1.45
CA GLY A 182 -0.03 23.01 -1.35
C GLY A 182 0.49 21.92 -0.41
N ARG A 183 -0.38 21.05 0.10
CA ARG A 183 -0.03 19.91 0.96
C ARG A 183 -0.52 18.60 0.38
N THR A 184 0.19 17.54 0.68
CA THR A 184 -0.14 16.17 0.28
C THR A 184 -0.76 15.45 1.46
N LYS A 185 -1.92 14.83 1.27
CA LYS A 185 -2.58 13.98 2.28
C LYS A 185 -3.04 12.68 1.66
N ALA A 186 -2.83 11.58 2.37
CA ALA A 186 -3.36 10.29 1.96
C ALA A 186 -4.89 10.24 2.15
N VAL A 187 -5.58 9.78 1.12
CA VAL A 187 -7.05 9.57 1.09
C VAL A 187 -7.35 8.14 0.65
N VAL A 188 -8.49 7.61 1.07
CA VAL A 188 -9.06 6.36 0.55
C VAL A 188 -10.09 6.68 -0.52
N VAL A 189 -10.03 5.96 -1.63
CA VAL A 189 -10.99 5.98 -2.72
C VAL A 189 -11.70 4.63 -2.77
N ASP A 190 -13.02 4.65 -2.63
CA ASP A 190 -13.86 3.45 -2.76
C ASP A 190 -14.31 3.27 -4.21
N LEU A 191 -13.65 2.35 -4.94
CA LEU A 191 -13.90 2.14 -6.36
C LEU A 191 -15.27 1.50 -6.66
N GLU A 192 -15.90 0.83 -5.69
CA GLU A 192 -17.24 0.26 -5.85
C GLU A 192 -18.35 1.29 -5.57
N ARG A 193 -18.02 2.42 -4.93
CA ARG A 193 -18.95 3.52 -4.65
C ARG A 193 -18.70 4.74 -5.54
N GLY A 194 -18.33 4.50 -6.80
CA GLY A 194 -18.09 5.57 -7.77
C GLY A 194 -16.92 6.48 -7.41
N GLY A 195 -15.95 5.99 -6.64
CA GLY A 195 -14.78 6.76 -6.21
C GLY A 195 -15.04 7.68 -5.02
N GLU A 196 -15.95 7.31 -4.11
CA GLU A 196 -16.17 8.04 -2.86
C GLU A 196 -14.83 8.22 -2.12
N VAL A 197 -14.50 9.47 -1.76
CA VAL A 197 -13.20 9.81 -1.15
C VAL A 197 -13.37 10.10 0.34
N SER A 198 -12.56 9.44 1.17
CA SER A 198 -12.46 9.72 2.61
C SER A 198 -11.01 9.99 3.03
N PRO A 199 -10.76 10.82 4.06
CA PRO A 199 -9.43 11.01 4.61
C PRO A 199 -8.82 9.71 5.14
N LEU A 200 -7.51 9.51 4.93
CA LEU A 200 -6.75 8.42 5.56
C LEU A 200 -5.71 8.95 6.56
N LEU A 201 -4.79 9.81 6.10
CA LEU A 201 -3.71 10.37 6.92
C LEU A 201 -3.78 11.89 6.92
N GLN A 202 -3.95 12.46 8.12
CA GLN A 202 -3.88 13.89 8.40
C GLN A 202 -3.17 14.09 9.75
N ILE A 203 -1.85 13.88 9.76
CA ILE A 203 -1.06 13.81 11.00
C ILE A 203 -0.91 15.20 11.62
N ALA A 204 -0.52 16.19 10.81
CA ALA A 204 -0.54 17.61 11.15
C ALA A 204 -1.19 18.41 10.01
N ALA A 205 -1.69 19.61 10.30
CA ALA A 205 -2.38 20.42 9.27
C ALA A 205 -1.43 20.88 8.14
N ASP A 206 -0.17 21.14 8.49
CA ASP A 206 0.87 21.69 7.64
C ASP A 206 1.89 20.64 7.16
N SER A 207 1.72 19.37 7.50
CA SER A 207 2.59 18.31 7.02
C SER A 207 2.23 17.82 5.62
N ASP A 208 3.17 17.16 4.97
CA ASP A 208 2.92 16.27 3.85
C ASP A 208 2.85 14.83 4.39
N ASP A 209 1.71 14.15 4.20
CA ASP A 209 1.47 12.80 4.71
C ASP A 209 1.20 11.84 3.54
N ARG A 210 2.08 10.86 3.35
CA ARG A 210 2.02 9.90 2.24
C ARG A 210 1.98 8.47 2.73
N LEU A 211 1.17 7.63 2.11
CA LEU A 211 1.16 6.19 2.38
C LEU A 211 2.11 5.47 1.41
N LEU A 212 3.09 4.76 1.95
CA LEU A 212 4.10 4.05 1.14
C LEU A 212 3.73 2.59 0.88
N LEU A 213 3.29 1.87 1.92
CA LEU A 213 2.83 0.48 1.85
C LEU A 213 1.75 0.22 2.89
N ALA A 214 0.91 -0.77 2.61
CA ALA A 214 -0.04 -1.33 3.57
C ALA A 214 -0.05 -2.85 3.45
N ASP A 215 -0.18 -3.53 4.57
CA ASP A 215 -0.55 -4.93 4.62
C ASP A 215 -2.02 -5.02 5.03
N HIS A 216 -2.85 -5.59 4.15
CA HIS A 216 -4.30 -5.65 4.35
C HIS A 216 -4.70 -6.70 5.41
N ASP A 217 -3.80 -7.61 5.79
CA ASP A 217 -4.05 -8.65 6.78
C ASP A 217 -3.85 -8.16 8.21
N SER A 218 -2.69 -7.57 8.48
CA SER A 218 -2.32 -7.01 9.79
C SER A 218 -2.81 -5.58 9.99
N GLY A 219 -3.16 -4.89 8.90
CA GLY A 219 -3.46 -3.46 8.90
C GLY A 219 -2.22 -2.58 9.09
N LEU A 220 -1.00 -3.12 9.04
CA LEU A 220 0.22 -2.34 9.17
C LEU A 220 0.36 -1.34 8.01
N LEU A 221 0.58 -0.08 8.34
CA LEU A 221 0.81 1.01 7.38
C LEU A 221 2.25 1.53 7.52
N LEU A 222 2.93 1.73 6.39
CA LEU A 222 4.21 2.44 6.30
C LEU A 222 3.98 3.80 5.68
N ILE A 223 4.46 4.83 6.35
CA ILE A 223 4.09 6.23 6.11
C ILE A 223 5.35 7.06 5.91
N ARG A 224 5.30 8.05 5.02
CA ARG A 224 6.27 9.14 4.97
C ARG A 224 5.58 10.42 5.37
N SER A 225 6.16 11.13 6.34
CA SER A 225 5.63 12.42 6.77
C SER A 225 6.70 13.29 7.41
N ASP A 226 6.59 14.60 7.20
CA ASP A 226 7.40 15.63 7.86
C ASP A 226 6.72 16.20 9.11
N ALA A 227 5.52 15.74 9.48
CA ALA A 227 4.84 16.12 10.72
C ALA A 227 5.73 16.08 11.99
N PRO A 228 6.57 15.04 12.22
CA PRO A 228 7.46 15.03 13.38
C PRO A 228 8.66 16.00 13.27
N SER A 229 8.96 16.52 12.09
CA SER A 229 10.14 17.35 11.80
C SER A 229 9.87 18.18 10.52
N PRO A 230 9.18 19.32 10.62
CA PRO A 230 8.70 20.07 9.44
C PRO A 230 9.80 20.31 8.40
N GLY A 231 9.49 20.02 7.13
CA GLY A 231 10.44 20.10 6.02
C GLY A 231 11.47 18.96 5.94
N GLN A 232 11.40 17.96 6.83
CA GLN A 232 12.22 16.76 6.80
C GLN A 232 11.35 15.51 6.87
N ASP A 233 11.18 14.85 5.72
CA ASP A 233 10.46 13.58 5.64
C ASP A 233 11.05 12.52 6.57
N ARG A 234 10.19 11.88 7.36
CA ARG A 234 10.52 10.74 8.21
C ARG A 234 9.64 9.55 7.86
N LEU A 235 10.25 8.36 7.92
CA LEU A 235 9.50 7.11 7.86
C LEU A 235 8.81 6.88 9.20
N GLY A 236 7.51 6.61 9.13
CA GLY A 236 6.69 6.25 10.25
C GLY A 236 5.84 5.02 9.96
N TRP A 237 5.13 4.56 10.99
CA TRP A 237 4.21 3.45 10.86
C TRP A 237 2.99 3.64 11.76
N GLY A 238 1.89 3.00 11.37
CA GLY A 238 0.64 2.95 12.12
C GLY A 238 -0.11 1.66 11.83
N VAL A 239 -1.26 1.49 12.46
CA VAL A 239 -2.16 0.36 12.19
C VAL A 239 -3.51 0.92 11.79
N LEU A 240 -4.02 0.49 10.63
CA LEU A 240 -5.31 0.90 10.11
C LEU A 240 -6.42 0.63 11.14
N GLY A 241 -7.25 1.64 11.42
CA GLY A 241 -8.33 1.55 12.42
C GLY A 241 -7.87 1.67 13.89
N SER A 242 -6.57 1.76 14.16
CA SER A 242 -6.06 1.96 15.52
C SER A 242 -6.28 3.37 16.04
N THR A 243 -6.45 3.51 17.35
CA THR A 243 -6.46 4.82 18.05
C THR A 243 -5.06 5.31 18.39
N LEU A 244 -4.05 4.47 18.24
CA LEU A 244 -2.67 4.83 18.54
C LEU A 244 -2.13 5.78 17.45
N PRO A 245 -1.33 6.79 17.84
CA PRO A 245 -0.76 7.73 16.88
C PRO A 245 0.28 7.03 15.99
N VAL A 246 0.54 7.63 14.82
CA VAL A 246 1.67 7.26 13.96
C VAL A 246 2.98 7.44 14.73
N ARG A 247 3.87 6.46 14.61
CA ARG A 247 5.17 6.43 15.29
C ARG A 247 6.27 6.64 14.27
N PHE A 248 7.31 7.38 14.65
CA PHE A 248 8.46 7.69 13.77
C PHE A 248 9.78 7.22 14.41
N PRO A 249 10.16 5.94 14.24
CA PRO A 249 11.34 5.35 14.85
C PRO A 249 12.65 5.98 14.33
N GLU A 250 13.54 6.35 15.25
CA GLU A 250 14.83 6.95 14.86
C GLU A 250 15.75 5.97 14.13
N CYS A 251 15.59 4.66 14.34
CA CYS A 251 16.39 3.64 13.65
C CYS A 251 16.15 3.56 12.14
N LEU A 252 15.04 4.12 11.65
CA LEU A 252 14.75 4.22 10.21
C LEU A 252 15.39 5.47 9.57
N ARG A 253 15.97 6.37 10.38
CA ARG A 253 16.71 7.54 9.91
C ARG A 253 18.18 7.17 9.72
N LEU A 254 18.51 6.72 8.52
CA LEU A 254 19.88 6.43 8.12
C LEU A 254 20.51 7.68 7.49
N ARG A 255 21.62 8.15 8.05
CA ARG A 255 22.32 9.34 7.52
C ARG A 255 22.78 9.08 6.09
N ASP A 256 22.61 10.09 5.25
CA ASP A 256 23.03 10.11 3.84
C ASP A 256 22.45 8.94 3.01
N CYS A 257 21.36 8.31 3.48
CA CYS A 257 20.73 7.19 2.81
C CYS A 257 19.24 7.47 2.57
N ALA A 258 18.73 7.06 1.41
CA ALA A 258 17.30 6.96 1.16
C ALA A 258 16.81 5.56 1.57
N VAL A 259 15.73 5.52 2.34
CA VAL A 259 15.11 4.27 2.80
C VAL A 259 13.72 4.16 2.19
N THR A 260 13.51 3.13 1.38
CA THR A 260 12.25 2.89 0.66
C THR A 260 11.72 1.50 1.03
N PRO A 261 10.59 1.41 1.76
CA PRO A 261 9.96 0.13 2.01
C PRO A 261 9.40 -0.44 0.71
N PHE A 262 9.54 -1.76 0.50
CA PHE A 262 9.04 -2.41 -0.72
C PHE A 262 8.22 -3.68 -0.49
N ALA A 263 8.26 -4.28 0.70
CA ALA A 263 7.40 -5.42 1.04
C ALA A 263 7.14 -5.50 2.55
N ILE A 264 5.94 -5.96 2.93
CA ILE A 264 5.55 -6.27 4.32
C ILE A 264 5.25 -7.76 4.41
N GLN A 265 5.67 -8.40 5.49
CA GLN A 265 5.36 -9.79 5.78
C GLN A 265 3.87 -9.94 6.06
N PRO A 266 3.15 -10.77 5.28
CA PRO A 266 1.73 -11.00 5.51
C PRO A 266 1.50 -11.93 6.71
N GLY A 267 0.24 -12.06 7.13
CA GLY A 267 -0.21 -13.09 8.07
C GLY A 267 -0.06 -12.78 9.56
N GLN A 268 0.51 -11.62 9.95
CA GLN A 268 0.63 -11.23 11.37
C GLN A 268 -0.61 -10.46 11.88
N ILE A 269 -1.79 -11.05 11.74
CA ILE A 269 -3.10 -10.39 11.96
C ILE A 269 -3.23 -9.80 13.37
N LEU A 270 -2.79 -10.55 14.39
CA LEU A 270 -2.94 -10.16 15.79
C LEU A 270 -1.76 -9.37 16.36
N ALA A 271 -0.67 -9.24 15.59
CA ALA A 271 0.57 -8.62 16.03
C ALA A 271 1.22 -7.84 14.88
N PRO A 272 0.59 -6.76 14.37
CA PRO A 272 1.13 -5.95 13.27
C PRO A 272 2.54 -5.41 13.55
N GLU A 273 2.90 -5.22 14.82
CA GLU A 273 4.25 -4.81 15.22
C GLU A 273 5.33 -5.90 15.02
N SER A 274 4.92 -7.14 14.73
CA SER A 274 5.80 -8.26 14.43
C SER A 274 6.03 -8.49 12.94
N CYS A 275 5.27 -7.81 12.06
CA CYS A 275 5.49 -7.89 10.62
C CYS A 275 6.92 -7.46 10.27
N ALA A 276 7.66 -8.32 9.57
CA ALA A 276 8.89 -7.90 8.93
C ALA A 276 8.60 -6.97 7.75
N VAL A 277 9.34 -5.88 7.65
CA VAL A 277 9.29 -4.92 6.55
C VAL A 277 10.63 -4.98 5.83
N ALA A 278 10.59 -5.22 4.52
CA ALA A 278 11.77 -5.15 3.68
C ALA A 278 11.96 -3.73 3.16
N LEU A 279 13.19 -3.24 3.26
CA LEU A 279 13.60 -1.88 2.95
C LEU A 279 14.70 -1.94 1.88
N ARG A 280 14.56 -1.14 0.82
CA ARG A 280 15.67 -0.81 -0.06
C ARG A 280 16.39 0.37 0.58
N VAL A 281 17.68 0.21 0.81
CA VAL A 281 18.52 1.31 1.30
C VAL A 281 19.49 1.70 0.20
N ASP A 282 19.40 2.95 -0.23
CA ASP A 282 20.26 3.58 -1.22
C ASP A 282 21.19 4.55 -0.48
N GLY A 283 22.51 4.30 -0.51
CA GLY A 283 23.48 5.17 0.16
C GLY A 283 24.79 5.32 -0.62
N PRO A 284 25.78 6.03 -0.08
CA PRO A 284 27.03 6.34 -0.80
C PRO A 284 27.89 5.09 -1.10
N ARG A 285 27.64 3.99 -0.39
CA ARG A 285 28.32 2.69 -0.57
C ARG A 285 27.56 1.75 -1.51
N GLY A 286 26.55 2.25 -2.22
CA GLY A 286 25.68 1.48 -3.08
C GLY A 286 24.35 1.13 -2.41
N ARG A 287 23.74 0.05 -2.89
CA ARG A 287 22.38 -0.36 -2.54
C ARG A 287 22.39 -1.72 -1.84
N TRP A 288 21.59 -1.87 -0.79
CA TRP A 288 21.44 -3.13 -0.08
C TRP A 288 20.02 -3.30 0.49
N VAL A 289 19.77 -4.44 1.15
CA VAL A 289 18.47 -4.78 1.74
C VAL A 289 18.50 -4.54 3.25
N GLY A 290 17.54 -3.78 3.76
CA GLY A 290 17.24 -3.68 5.18
C GLY A 290 16.01 -4.52 5.53
N VAL A 291 15.99 -5.09 6.73
CA VAL A 291 14.80 -5.70 7.33
C VAL A 291 14.53 -5.03 8.67
N TRP A 292 13.28 -4.68 8.92
CA TRP A 292 12.88 -3.99 10.14
C TRP A 292 11.52 -4.49 10.62
N ARG A 293 11.31 -4.56 11.93
CA ARG A 293 10.00 -4.81 12.52
C ARG A 293 9.57 -3.62 13.38
N PRO A 294 8.28 -3.25 13.42
CA PRO A 294 7.85 -2.14 14.26
C PRO A 294 8.13 -2.29 15.76
N SER A 295 8.17 -3.53 16.26
CA SER A 295 8.59 -3.86 17.63
C SER A 295 10.11 -3.72 17.88
N GLU A 296 10.92 -3.66 16.82
CA GLU A 296 12.37 -3.56 16.90
C GLU A 296 12.86 -2.10 16.81
N ARG A 297 13.96 -1.81 17.53
CA ARG A 297 14.60 -0.49 17.54
C ARG A 297 15.84 -0.41 16.63
N ARG A 298 15.99 -1.34 15.70
CA ARG A 298 17.14 -1.40 14.78
C ARG A 298 16.71 -1.94 13.42
N VAL A 299 17.44 -1.55 12.38
CA VAL A 299 17.34 -2.17 11.06
C VAL A 299 18.39 -3.27 10.96
N HIS A 300 17.99 -4.44 10.48
CA HIS A 300 18.86 -5.55 10.13
C HIS A 300 19.35 -5.38 8.70
N HIS A 301 20.64 -5.16 8.50
CA HIS A 301 21.24 -4.94 7.18
C HIS A 301 21.71 -6.26 6.58
N LEU A 302 21.27 -6.54 5.36
CA LEU A 302 21.55 -7.76 4.61
C LEU A 302 22.18 -7.38 3.25
N PRO A 303 23.20 -8.13 2.78
CA PRO A 303 23.72 -7.91 1.44
C PRO A 303 22.63 -8.19 0.40
N ALA A 304 22.53 -7.32 -0.61
CA ALA A 304 21.68 -7.62 -1.76
C ALA A 304 22.34 -8.73 -2.60
N PRO A 305 21.58 -9.70 -3.14
CA PRO A 305 22.12 -10.66 -4.08
C PRO A 305 22.65 -9.93 -5.33
N GLU A 306 23.67 -10.49 -5.96
CA GLU A 306 24.15 -9.99 -7.25
C GLU A 306 23.01 -9.98 -8.27
N GLY A 307 22.90 -8.91 -9.06
CA GLY A 307 21.83 -8.76 -10.03
C GLY A 307 20.44 -8.50 -9.43
N TRP A 308 20.32 -8.20 -8.13
CA TRP A 308 19.03 -7.90 -7.50
C TRP A 308 18.25 -6.83 -8.26
N LEU A 309 17.00 -7.15 -8.59
CA LEU A 309 16.06 -6.20 -9.18
C LEU A 309 15.57 -5.28 -8.06
N ALA A 310 16.36 -4.23 -7.83
CA ALA A 310 16.25 -3.34 -6.69
C ALA A 310 14.84 -2.79 -6.42
N GLY A 311 14.35 -3.03 -5.21
CA GLY A 311 12.99 -2.65 -4.81
C GLY A 311 11.92 -3.66 -5.20
N ALA A 312 12.28 -4.76 -5.86
CA ALA A 312 11.41 -5.90 -6.07
C ALA A 312 11.69 -6.98 -5.01
N GLY A 313 10.61 -7.53 -4.45
CA GLY A 313 10.65 -8.68 -3.57
C GLY A 313 9.32 -8.91 -2.87
N LEU A 314 9.19 -10.08 -2.27
CA LEU A 314 7.97 -10.52 -1.61
C LEU A 314 8.33 -11.28 -0.33
N TRP A 315 7.56 -11.06 0.73
CA TRP A 315 7.59 -11.93 1.88
C TRP A 315 6.64 -13.11 1.71
N THR A 316 7.13 -14.29 2.08
CA THR A 316 6.26 -15.41 2.43
C THR A 316 5.63 -15.19 3.80
N PRO A 317 4.45 -15.79 4.08
CA PRO A 317 3.87 -15.79 5.42
C PRO A 317 4.82 -16.32 6.50
N GLU A 318 5.68 -17.28 6.16
CA GLU A 318 6.66 -17.92 7.03
C GLU A 318 7.87 -17.01 7.36
N GLY A 319 7.96 -15.81 6.76
CA GLY A 319 9.02 -14.86 7.04
C GLY A 319 10.30 -15.08 6.24
N VAL A 320 10.21 -15.75 5.09
CA VAL A 320 11.28 -15.79 4.08
C VAL A 320 11.07 -14.66 3.08
N LEU A 321 12.08 -13.80 2.90
CA LEU A 321 12.10 -12.75 1.89
C LEU A 321 12.62 -13.30 0.56
N ARG A 322 11.81 -13.22 -0.48
CA ARG A 322 12.14 -13.63 -1.84
C ARG A 322 12.56 -12.40 -2.65
N LEU A 323 13.76 -12.42 -3.21
CA LEU A 323 14.37 -11.32 -3.95
C LEU A 323 14.67 -11.75 -5.39
N PRO A 324 13.87 -11.31 -6.38
CA PRO A 324 14.17 -11.56 -7.78
C PRO A 324 15.49 -10.92 -8.20
N TYR A 325 16.31 -11.65 -8.94
CA TYR A 325 17.58 -11.16 -9.49
C TYR A 325 17.81 -11.68 -10.91
N ALA A 326 18.63 -10.97 -11.67
CA ALA A 326 19.09 -11.38 -12.99
C ALA A 326 20.59 -11.12 -13.12
N THR A 327 21.34 -12.15 -13.50
CA THR A 327 22.77 -12.08 -13.84
C THR A 327 23.00 -12.67 -15.23
N GLU A 328 24.22 -12.57 -15.75
CA GLU A 328 24.57 -13.22 -17.02
C GLU A 328 24.47 -14.75 -16.94
N ALA A 329 24.82 -15.33 -15.78
CA ALA A 329 24.77 -16.79 -15.57
C ALA A 329 23.36 -17.29 -15.27
N GLU A 330 22.55 -16.48 -14.59
CA GLU A 330 21.20 -16.80 -14.18
C GLU A 330 20.27 -15.62 -14.52
N PRO A 331 19.67 -15.60 -15.72
CA PRO A 331 18.88 -14.46 -16.20
C PRO A 331 17.55 -14.29 -15.48
N CYS A 332 17.10 -15.32 -14.74
CA CYS A 332 15.91 -15.29 -13.91
C CYS A 332 16.15 -16.15 -12.66
N GLY A 333 16.40 -15.51 -11.52
CA GLY A 333 16.61 -16.17 -10.24
C GLY A 333 15.79 -15.52 -9.12
N VAL A 334 15.59 -16.27 -8.04
CA VAL A 334 14.93 -15.77 -6.82
C VAL A 334 15.74 -16.17 -5.60
N ALA A 335 16.43 -15.20 -5.00
CA ALA A 335 17.19 -15.45 -3.78
C ALA A 335 16.23 -15.51 -2.60
N GLN A 336 16.44 -16.49 -1.71
CA GLN A 336 15.68 -16.61 -0.47
C GLN A 336 16.54 -16.15 0.70
N VAL A 337 16.04 -15.16 1.42
CA VAL A 337 16.72 -14.56 2.57
C VAL A 337 15.86 -14.76 3.79
N SER A 338 16.38 -15.52 4.76
CA SER A 338 15.75 -15.66 6.07
C SER A 338 16.36 -14.61 7.02
N PRO A 339 15.59 -13.61 7.46
CA PRO A 339 16.09 -12.62 8.39
C PRO A 339 16.36 -13.25 9.75
N PRO A 340 17.18 -12.60 10.59
CA PRO A 340 17.29 -12.97 11.99
C PRO A 340 15.92 -13.08 12.65
N ALA A 341 15.75 -14.12 13.47
CA ALA A 341 14.54 -14.31 14.27
C ALA A 341 14.28 -13.04 15.10
N ALA A 342 13.01 -12.68 15.25
CA ALA A 342 12.61 -11.59 16.11
C ALA A 342 13.16 -11.85 17.51
N VAL A 343 13.95 -10.91 18.04
CA VAL A 343 14.41 -11.02 19.43
C VAL A 343 13.20 -10.72 20.29
N ALA A 344 12.68 -11.72 21.00
CA ALA A 344 11.64 -11.49 21.98
C ALA A 344 12.15 -10.41 22.95
N SER A 345 11.40 -9.30 23.06
CA SER A 345 11.63 -8.37 24.15
C SER A 345 11.35 -9.14 25.44
N GLU A 346 12.39 -9.42 26.24
CA GLU A 346 12.20 -10.12 27.50
C GLU A 346 11.16 -9.38 28.34
N PRO A 347 10.04 -10.03 28.72
CA PRO A 347 9.12 -9.45 29.68
C PRO A 347 9.82 -9.40 31.04
N GLY A 348 10.30 -8.22 31.43
CA GLY A 348 10.76 -7.96 32.79
C GLY A 348 12.27 -7.88 33.00
N ALA A 349 12.99 -7.10 32.17
CA ALA A 349 14.21 -6.46 32.66
C ALA A 349 13.83 -5.43 33.74
N MET A 350 13.65 -5.95 34.97
CA MET A 350 13.49 -5.16 36.17
C MET A 350 14.66 -4.18 36.27
N PRO A 351 14.45 -2.91 36.65
CA PRO A 351 15.56 -2.00 36.91
C PRO A 351 16.52 -2.68 37.90
N PRO A 352 17.85 -2.52 37.73
CA PRO A 352 18.79 -3.07 38.70
C PRO A 352 18.37 -2.59 40.10
N PRO A 353 18.32 -3.48 41.11
CA PRO A 353 17.94 -3.08 42.45
C PRO A 353 18.86 -1.94 42.90
N PRO A 354 18.34 -0.92 43.59
CA PRO A 354 19.20 0.11 44.17
C PRO A 354 20.24 -0.58 45.05
N GLY A 355 21.52 -0.24 44.82
CA GLY A 355 22.63 -0.81 45.57
C GLY A 355 22.44 -0.63 47.09
N PRO A 356 23.01 -1.53 47.91
CA PRO A 356 22.82 -1.51 49.36
C PRO A 356 23.49 -0.24 49.92
N GLY A 357 22.69 0.78 50.19
CA GLY A 357 23.23 2.05 50.69
C GLY A 357 22.25 3.20 50.63
N GLN A 358 21.02 3.00 51.11
CA GLN A 358 20.17 4.09 51.60
C GLN A 358 19.03 3.50 52.45
N SER A 359 19.21 3.58 53.76
CA SER A 359 18.16 3.30 54.74
C SER A 359 17.00 4.28 54.54
N PRO A 360 15.75 3.81 54.48
CA PRO A 360 14.58 4.66 54.66
C PRO A 360 14.28 4.78 56.16
N ASP A 361 14.30 6.02 56.67
CA ASP A 361 13.79 6.32 58.00
C ASP A 361 12.29 6.01 58.08
N ALA A 362 11.96 5.21 59.08
CA ALA A 362 10.62 4.78 59.41
C ALA A 362 9.92 5.80 60.32
N ARG A 363 8.64 6.07 60.02
CA ARG A 363 7.55 6.37 60.98
C ARG A 363 6.25 6.53 60.18
N ALA A 364 5.09 6.04 60.55
CA ALA A 364 4.60 5.06 61.52
C ALA A 364 3.07 4.94 61.30
N ALA A 365 2.47 3.89 61.87
CA ALA A 365 1.04 3.61 62.04
C ALA A 365 0.29 3.05 60.81
N GLY A 366 -0.41 1.91 60.87
CA GLY A 366 -0.80 1.03 61.97
C GLY A 366 -2.18 0.43 61.68
N ALA A 367 -2.40 -0.83 62.08
CA ALA A 367 -3.64 -1.62 62.17
C ALA A 367 -3.81 -2.81 61.17
N PRO A 368 -4.49 -3.92 61.59
CA PRO A 368 -4.01 -5.31 61.41
C PRO A 368 -4.86 -6.16 60.41
N PRO A 369 -4.60 -7.49 60.25
CA PRO A 369 -4.92 -8.22 59.02
C PRO A 369 -6.28 -8.94 59.06
N ALA A 370 -6.90 -9.09 57.88
CA ALA A 370 -8.01 -10.01 57.65
C ALA A 370 -7.52 -11.28 56.93
N THR A 371 -7.81 -12.38 57.59
CA THR A 371 -7.66 -13.81 57.29
C THR A 371 -7.92 -14.22 55.84
N GLY A 372 -7.13 -15.20 55.38
CA GLY A 372 -7.27 -15.85 54.09
C GLY A 372 -8.44 -16.82 53.96
N HIS A 373 -8.78 -17.10 52.70
CA HIS A 373 -9.47 -18.30 52.27
C HIS A 373 -8.92 -18.79 50.92
N PRO A 374 -8.84 -20.12 50.71
CA PRO A 374 -8.13 -20.76 49.60
C PRO A 374 -8.96 -20.81 48.30
N PRO A 375 -8.34 -21.16 47.15
CA PRO A 375 -9.04 -21.24 45.87
C PRO A 375 -9.86 -22.54 45.77
N GLN A 376 -11.08 -22.45 45.22
CA GLN A 376 -11.88 -23.61 44.85
C GLN A 376 -11.84 -23.90 43.34
N PRO A 377 -11.91 -25.19 42.94
CA PRO A 377 -11.57 -25.67 41.60
C PRO A 377 -12.75 -25.65 40.60
N ALA A 378 -12.38 -25.68 39.32
CA ALA A 378 -13.27 -25.74 38.15
C ALA A 378 -14.06 -27.06 38.05
N PRO A 379 -15.30 -27.06 37.50
CA PRO A 379 -15.99 -28.28 37.08
C PRO A 379 -15.62 -28.72 35.65
N PRO A 380 -15.78 -30.03 35.33
CA PRO A 380 -15.16 -30.67 34.17
C PRO A 380 -15.94 -30.54 32.86
N ALA A 381 -15.16 -30.75 31.78
CA ALA A 381 -15.58 -30.84 30.39
C ALA A 381 -16.66 -31.91 30.15
N ARG A 382 -17.65 -31.57 29.31
CA ARG A 382 -18.57 -32.53 28.68
C ARG A 382 -18.31 -32.61 27.18
N ALA A 383 -18.42 -33.85 26.70
CA ALA A 383 -17.97 -34.38 25.44
C ALA A 383 -18.69 -33.84 24.19
N HIS A 384 -17.96 -33.88 23.09
CA HIS A 384 -18.40 -33.69 21.70
C HIS A 384 -19.57 -34.59 21.30
N PRO A 385 -20.42 -34.12 20.37
CA PRO A 385 -20.98 -34.96 19.33
C PRO A 385 -20.40 -34.64 17.94
N ALA A 386 -20.42 -35.69 17.12
CA ALA A 386 -19.79 -35.89 15.84
C ALA A 386 -20.13 -34.87 14.72
N GLN A 387 -19.16 -34.74 13.82
CA GLN A 387 -19.26 -34.15 12.48
C GLN A 387 -20.29 -34.88 11.60
N PRO A 388 -20.96 -34.18 10.68
CA PRO A 388 -21.48 -34.77 9.45
C PRO A 388 -20.57 -34.49 8.25
N THR A 389 -20.24 -35.58 7.55
CA THR A 389 -19.51 -35.71 6.28
C THR A 389 -20.26 -35.04 5.10
N PRO A 390 -19.56 -34.52 4.07
CA PRO A 390 -20.20 -33.83 2.93
C PRO A 390 -20.69 -34.80 1.84
N PRO A 391 -21.75 -34.45 1.06
CA PRO A 391 -22.04 -35.13 -0.20
C PRO A 391 -21.41 -34.41 -1.40
N ALA A 392 -20.97 -35.21 -2.38
CA ALA A 392 -20.49 -34.79 -3.71
C ALA A 392 -21.62 -35.03 -4.77
N PRO A 393 -21.45 -34.69 -6.08
CA PRO A 393 -22.28 -33.71 -6.77
C PRO A 393 -23.26 -34.31 -7.79
N GLY A 394 -24.32 -33.54 -8.12
CA GLY A 394 -25.22 -33.79 -9.24
C GLY A 394 -25.58 -32.49 -9.98
N HIS A 395 -25.34 -32.46 -11.30
CA HIS A 395 -25.73 -31.42 -12.27
C HIS A 395 -27.20 -31.60 -12.74
N PRO A 396 -27.73 -30.78 -13.67
CA PRO A 396 -27.94 -29.33 -13.64
C PRO A 396 -29.44 -28.97 -13.89
N LEU A 397 -29.90 -27.78 -13.49
CA LEU A 397 -31.18 -27.23 -13.98
C LEU A 397 -30.98 -25.81 -14.52
N GLU A 398 -31.40 -25.66 -15.77
CA GLU A 398 -31.33 -24.49 -16.65
C GLU A 398 -32.43 -23.45 -16.30
N PRO A 399 -32.24 -22.14 -16.61
CA PRO A 399 -33.00 -21.05 -16.00
C PRO A 399 -34.28 -20.65 -16.77
N ALA A 400 -35.25 -20.10 -16.04
CA ALA A 400 -36.48 -19.52 -16.57
C ALA A 400 -36.40 -17.98 -16.69
N PRO A 401 -37.12 -17.36 -17.66
CA PRO A 401 -36.89 -15.99 -18.15
C PRO A 401 -37.60 -14.87 -17.35
N PRO A 402 -37.25 -13.58 -17.60
CA PRO A 402 -37.72 -12.44 -16.81
C PRO A 402 -39.10 -11.90 -17.26
N ALA A 403 -39.83 -11.31 -16.31
CA ALA A 403 -41.06 -10.54 -16.55
C ALA A 403 -40.77 -9.02 -16.62
N PRO A 404 -41.58 -8.23 -17.34
CA PRO A 404 -41.18 -6.93 -17.88
C PRO A 404 -41.47 -5.72 -16.99
N GLU A 405 -40.76 -4.64 -17.33
CA GLU A 405 -40.88 -3.27 -16.81
C GLU A 405 -42.24 -2.64 -17.16
N CYS A 406 -42.79 -1.84 -16.22
CA CYS A 406 -43.78 -0.81 -16.52
C CYS A 406 -43.39 0.52 -15.86
N SER A 407 -43.40 1.53 -16.72
CA SER A 407 -43.07 2.93 -16.52
C SER A 407 -43.98 3.67 -15.52
N ALA A 408 -43.41 4.72 -14.91
CA ALA A 408 -44.08 5.85 -14.25
C ALA A 408 -44.88 6.72 -15.27
N PRO A 409 -45.51 7.90 -14.93
CA PRO A 409 -45.54 8.64 -13.66
C PRO A 409 -46.92 9.27 -13.29
N GLU A 410 -46.95 9.98 -12.16
CA GLU A 410 -47.46 11.38 -12.00
C GLU A 410 -48.32 11.70 -10.76
N HIS A 411 -47.99 12.88 -10.22
CA HIS A 411 -48.82 13.90 -9.56
C HIS A 411 -49.16 13.85 -8.05
N SER A 412 -48.52 14.84 -7.38
CA SER A 412 -49.15 15.93 -6.62
C SER A 412 -49.44 15.71 -5.13
N GLY A 413 -48.91 16.62 -4.31
CA GLY A 413 -49.17 16.69 -2.88
C GLY A 413 -48.35 17.78 -2.20
N TYR A 414 -48.72 19.03 -2.43
CA TYR A 414 -48.21 20.23 -1.76
C TYR A 414 -48.77 20.33 -0.33
N HIS A 415 -47.93 20.52 0.69
CA HIS A 415 -48.23 21.48 1.77
C HIS A 415 -46.98 21.85 2.60
N PRO A 416 -46.86 23.12 3.05
CA PRO A 416 -45.63 23.72 3.60
C PRO A 416 -45.61 23.75 5.13
N GLN A 417 -44.42 23.69 5.74
CA GLN A 417 -44.23 24.09 7.15
C GLN A 417 -42.93 24.90 7.33
N HIS A 418 -43.17 26.16 7.72
CA HIS A 418 -42.41 27.15 8.50
C HIS A 418 -40.86 27.29 8.42
N PRO A 419 -40.37 28.53 8.29
CA PRO A 419 -38.94 28.85 8.24
C PRO A 419 -38.28 28.88 9.63
N VAL A 420 -37.12 28.24 9.75
CA VAL A 420 -36.22 28.35 10.91
C VAL A 420 -35.45 29.68 10.81
N GLN A 421 -35.54 30.50 11.85
CA GLN A 421 -34.80 31.76 11.99
C GLN A 421 -33.29 31.50 12.18
N PRO A 422 -32.41 32.29 11.54
CA PRO A 422 -30.97 32.24 11.78
C PRO A 422 -30.57 32.94 13.09
N ALA A 423 -29.64 32.32 13.81
CA ALA A 423 -28.99 32.89 14.99
C ALA A 423 -28.11 34.11 14.62
N PRO A 424 -27.92 35.08 15.54
CA PRO A 424 -27.18 36.31 15.25
C PRO A 424 -25.67 36.08 15.08
N PRO A 425 -24.97 36.93 14.30
CA PRO A 425 -23.55 36.80 14.03
C PRO A 425 -22.70 37.16 15.26
N ALA A 426 -21.61 36.41 15.46
CA ALA A 426 -20.59 36.68 16.47
C ALA A 426 -19.63 37.79 16.02
N ASP A 427 -19.24 38.63 16.98
CA ASP A 427 -18.33 39.77 16.87
C ASP A 427 -16.91 39.36 16.40
N PRO A 428 -16.26 40.09 15.45
CA PRO A 428 -14.93 39.75 14.95
C PRO A 428 -13.85 40.54 15.68
N THR A 429 -13.52 40.16 16.92
CA THR A 429 -12.31 40.68 17.59
C THR A 429 -11.66 39.61 18.47
N HIS A 430 -10.76 38.82 17.89
CA HIS A 430 -9.50 38.29 18.46
C HIS A 430 -9.03 37.06 17.66
N PRO A 431 -7.78 37.03 17.15
CA PRO A 431 -7.24 35.83 16.51
C PRO A 431 -7.05 34.72 17.55
N PRO A 432 -7.49 33.48 17.30
CA PRO A 432 -7.18 32.37 18.17
C PRO A 432 -5.68 32.08 18.14
N THR A 433 -5.05 32.11 19.31
CA THR A 433 -3.69 31.60 19.57
C THR A 433 -3.52 30.20 18.98
N PRO A 434 -2.37 29.87 18.35
CA PRO A 434 -2.15 28.55 17.78
C PRO A 434 -2.22 27.48 18.87
N SER A 435 -3.24 26.62 18.76
CA SER A 435 -3.39 25.44 19.60
C SER A 435 -2.23 24.49 19.32
N ALA A 436 -1.55 24.04 20.38
CA ALA A 436 -0.56 22.97 20.30
C ALA A 436 -1.11 21.73 19.57
N PRO A 437 -0.27 21.02 18.79
CA PRO A 437 -0.70 19.87 18.00
C PRO A 437 -1.27 18.78 18.91
N ARG A 438 -2.56 18.48 18.77
CA ARG A 438 -3.19 17.30 19.37
C ARG A 438 -3.11 16.15 18.36
N PRO A 439 -2.67 14.94 18.77
CA PRO A 439 -2.61 13.78 17.89
C PRO A 439 -4.01 13.43 17.36
N VAL A 440 -4.17 13.29 16.05
CA VAL A 440 -5.39 12.82 15.41
C VAL A 440 -5.41 11.28 15.43
N PRO A 441 -6.44 10.62 15.99
CA PRO A 441 -6.62 9.18 15.89
C PRO A 441 -6.92 8.76 14.43
N LEU A 442 -6.42 7.60 13.97
CA LEU A 442 -6.61 7.08 12.60
C LEU A 442 -8.05 6.56 12.31
N GLN A 443 -9.07 7.15 12.94
CA GLN A 443 -10.44 6.61 12.97
C GLN A 443 -11.38 7.10 11.84
N GLN A 444 -10.89 7.71 10.76
CA GLN A 444 -11.78 8.31 9.75
C GLN A 444 -11.92 7.53 8.43
N ALA A 445 -11.57 6.25 8.41
CA ALA A 445 -12.06 5.34 7.37
C ALA A 445 -13.40 4.70 7.82
N PRO A 446 -14.49 4.79 7.05
CA PRO A 446 -15.77 4.19 7.39
C PRO A 446 -15.72 2.66 7.21
N LEU A 447 -15.13 1.93 8.15
CA LEU A 447 -15.06 0.46 8.15
C LEU A 447 -16.05 -0.20 9.13
N GLY A 448 -17.03 0.54 9.64
CA GLY A 448 -17.95 0.09 10.70
C GLY A 448 -18.90 -1.08 10.38
N ARG A 449 -18.74 -1.81 9.26
CA ARG A 449 -19.66 -2.92 8.89
C ARG A 449 -19.02 -4.12 8.15
N LEU A 450 -17.80 -4.52 8.51
CA LEU A 450 -17.24 -5.81 8.06
C LEU A 450 -16.75 -6.66 9.24
N VAL A 451 -17.68 -6.98 10.15
CA VAL A 451 -17.58 -8.20 10.98
C VAL A 451 -18.97 -8.82 11.02
N THR A 452 -19.31 -9.59 9.98
CA THR A 452 -20.19 -10.76 10.07
C THR A 452 -19.91 -11.65 8.86
N ASN A 453 -19.20 -12.75 9.15
CA ASN A 453 -19.00 -14.01 8.40
C ASN A 453 -18.65 -14.00 6.92
#